data_AF-A0A966XJY4-F1
#
_entry.id   AF-A0A966XJY4-F1
#
_cell.length_a   1.000
_cell.length_b   1.000
_cell.length_c   1.000
_cell.angle_alpha   90.00
_cell.angle_beta   90.00
_cell.angle_gamma   90.00
#
_symmetry.space_group_name_H-M   'P 1'
#
loop_
_entity.id
_entity.type
_entity.pdbx_description
1 polymer ?
#
loop_
_entity_poly.entity_id
_entity_poly.type
_entity_poly.pdbx_seq_one_letter_code
_entity_poly.pdbx_strand_id
1 'polypeptide(L)'
;MLRRVMACSLLAVVATACGGANEPVGESSRFILSQDYELPVVEREEPTLPARVTDASGTTVTVTDASRIVVLNQAIAEIVVSLGLRSNIIGRDATTTLESLQNIDEVSNGHDVSAESVLSLRPTVVIGDTRTGPPEALEQLRGA
;
A
#
# COMPACT_ATOMS: atom_id res chain seq x y z
N MET A 1 -56.08 -63.39 23.86
CA MET A 1 -55.81 -63.85 25.23
C MET A 1 -54.36 -63.54 25.55
N LEU A 2 -54.01 -62.32 25.98
CA LEU A 2 -54.11 -61.74 27.34
C LEU A 2 -52.87 -62.02 28.20
N ARG A 3 -52.14 -60.94 28.52
CA ARG A 3 -51.19 -60.71 29.64
C ARG A 3 -49.87 -61.51 29.57
N ARG A 4 -48.69 -60.91 29.81
CA ARG A 4 -48.33 -60.24 31.07
C ARG A 4 -47.23 -59.18 30.87
N VAL A 5 -47.48 -58.03 31.48
CA VAL A 5 -46.53 -56.97 31.83
C VAL A 5 -45.53 -57.52 32.86
N MET A 6 -44.24 -57.27 32.68
CA MET A 6 -43.25 -57.36 33.77
C MET A 6 -42.29 -56.18 33.65
N ALA A 7 -42.54 -55.19 34.50
CA ALA A 7 -41.62 -54.12 34.82
C ALA A 7 -40.46 -54.69 35.66
N CYS A 8 -39.23 -54.38 35.28
CA CYS A 8 -38.06 -54.52 36.15
C CYS A 8 -37.15 -53.31 35.92
N SER A 9 -37.33 -52.34 36.82
CA SER A 9 -36.27 -51.69 37.58
C SER A 9 -35.18 -50.92 36.84
N LEU A 10 -35.28 -49.60 36.99
CA LEU A 10 -34.22 -48.60 36.89
C LEU A 10 -32.85 -49.11 37.40
N LEU A 11 -31.81 -48.85 36.61
CA LEU A 11 -30.52 -48.38 37.13
C LEU A 11 -29.90 -47.43 36.09
N ALA A 12 -30.27 -46.15 36.17
CA ALA A 12 -29.65 -45.10 35.39
C ALA A 12 -28.36 -44.65 36.09
N VAL A 13 -27.21 -45.17 35.65
CA VAL A 13 -25.91 -44.59 35.99
C VAL A 13 -25.66 -43.47 35.00
N VAL A 14 -26.05 -42.25 35.36
CA VAL A 14 -25.60 -41.05 34.67
C VAL A 14 -24.18 -40.77 35.17
N ALA A 15 -23.18 -41.19 34.40
CA ALA A 15 -21.83 -40.72 34.59
C ALA A 15 -21.79 -39.25 34.19
N THR A 16 -21.89 -38.35 35.18
CA THR A 16 -21.62 -36.93 35.00
C THR A 16 -20.13 -36.76 34.74
N ALA A 17 -19.71 -36.97 33.50
CA ALA A 17 -18.40 -36.54 33.05
C ALA A 17 -18.44 -35.01 33.00
N CYS A 18 -17.75 -34.35 33.93
CA CYS A 18 -17.33 -32.97 33.75
C CYS A 18 -16.28 -32.95 32.63
N GLY A 19 -16.75 -33.10 31.38
CA GLY A 19 -15.99 -32.72 30.22
C GLY A 19 -15.91 -31.20 30.25
N GLY A 20 -14.75 -30.69 30.64
CA GLY A 20 -14.45 -29.27 30.55
C GLY A 20 -14.84 -28.79 29.16
N ALA A 21 -15.68 -27.76 29.11
CA ALA A 21 -15.85 -27.00 27.90
C ALA A 21 -14.48 -26.42 27.55
N ASN A 22 -13.73 -27.12 26.71
CA ASN A 22 -12.85 -26.44 25.78
C ASN A 22 -13.80 -25.68 24.85
N GLU A 23 -14.20 -24.49 25.28
CA GLU A 23 -14.65 -23.51 24.31
C GLU A 23 -13.53 -23.40 23.27
N PRO A 24 -13.82 -23.53 21.96
CA PRO A 24 -12.82 -23.21 20.97
C PRO A 24 -12.47 -21.75 21.21
N VAL A 25 -11.27 -21.51 21.76
CA VAL A 25 -10.70 -20.18 21.87
C VAL A 25 -10.80 -19.58 20.48
N GLY A 26 -11.57 -18.52 20.37
CA GLY A 26 -11.94 -17.87 19.12
C GLY A 26 -10.75 -17.79 18.18
N GLU A 27 -10.98 -18.31 16.98
CA GLU A 27 -10.03 -18.48 15.92
C GLU A 27 -9.25 -17.18 15.62
N SER A 28 -7.94 -17.28 15.84
CA SER A 28 -6.85 -16.64 15.10
C SER A 28 -6.60 -15.14 15.30
N SER A 29 -5.46 -14.81 15.91
CA SER A 29 -4.75 -13.56 15.62
C SER A 29 -4.60 -13.42 14.11
N ARG A 30 -5.22 -12.40 13.51
CA ARG A 30 -5.07 -12.08 12.08
C ARG A 30 -4.00 -11.01 11.93
N PHE A 31 -3.04 -11.25 11.04
CA PHE A 31 -2.16 -10.19 10.56
C PHE A 31 -2.95 -9.30 9.60
N ILE A 32 -2.83 -7.99 9.78
CA ILE A 32 -3.40 -6.98 8.88
C ILE A 32 -2.20 -6.43 8.11
N LEU A 33 -2.00 -6.87 6.87
CA LEU A 33 -0.94 -6.35 6.02
C LEU A 33 -1.51 -5.26 5.11
N SER A 34 -0.70 -4.26 4.77
CA SER A 34 -1.13 -3.18 3.86
C SER A 34 -1.55 -3.70 2.49
N GLN A 35 -0.87 -4.74 1.99
CA GLN A 35 -1.18 -5.43 0.73
C GLN A 35 -2.54 -6.14 0.72
N ASP A 36 -3.15 -6.38 1.88
CA ASP A 36 -4.45 -7.05 1.96
C ASP A 36 -5.63 -6.10 1.68
N TYR A 37 -5.36 -4.80 1.52
CA TYR A 37 -6.37 -3.77 1.33
C TYR A 37 -6.09 -2.97 0.05
N GLU A 38 -7.13 -2.80 -0.75
CA GLU A 38 -7.05 -1.95 -1.93
C GLU A 38 -6.87 -0.49 -1.52
N LEU A 39 -6.04 0.24 -2.28
CA LEU A 39 -5.83 1.66 -2.03
C LEU A 39 -7.15 2.43 -2.18
N PRO A 40 -7.44 3.39 -1.29
CA PRO A 40 -8.63 4.21 -1.42
C PRO A 40 -8.52 5.06 -2.68
N VAL A 41 -9.46 4.89 -3.61
CA VAL A 41 -9.52 5.75 -4.80
C VAL A 41 -10.38 6.96 -4.46
N VAL A 42 -9.76 8.14 -4.46
CA VAL A 42 -10.46 9.43 -4.42
C VAL A 42 -11.02 9.71 -5.81
N GLU A 43 -12.18 10.36 -5.89
CA GLU A 43 -12.71 10.81 -7.19
C GLU A 43 -11.63 11.61 -7.93
N ARG A 44 -11.35 11.19 -9.17
CA ARG A 44 -10.27 11.80 -9.96
C ARG A 44 -10.67 13.21 -10.36
N GLU A 45 -10.01 14.19 -9.78
CA GLU A 45 -10.03 15.57 -10.24
C GLU A 45 -8.84 15.82 -11.18
N GLU A 46 -9.07 16.62 -12.23
CA GLU A 46 -7.97 17.07 -13.08
C GLU A 46 -7.10 18.09 -12.34
N PRO A 47 -5.76 17.96 -12.37
CA PRO A 47 -4.89 18.92 -11.72
C PRO A 47 -5.10 20.34 -12.26
N THR A 48 -5.39 21.28 -11.37
CA THR A 48 -5.40 22.72 -11.72
C THR A 48 -3.97 23.22 -11.80
N LEU A 49 -3.47 23.44 -13.01
CA LEU A 49 -2.09 23.88 -13.29
C LEU A 49 -2.10 25.23 -14.04
N PRO A 50 -1.09 26.10 -13.85
CA PRO A 50 0.10 25.88 -13.03
C PRO A 50 -0.18 25.98 -11.52
N ALA A 51 0.45 25.11 -10.74
CA ALA A 51 0.41 25.14 -9.29
C ALA A 51 1.76 25.63 -8.73
N ARG A 52 1.73 26.66 -7.89
CA ARG A 52 2.91 27.15 -7.17
C ARG A 52 2.89 26.62 -5.75
N VAL A 53 3.92 25.87 -5.38
CA VAL A 53 4.03 25.20 -4.08
C VAL A 53 5.40 25.49 -3.45
N THR A 54 5.45 25.59 -2.13
CA THR A 54 6.72 25.59 -1.39
C THR A 54 6.99 24.16 -0.98
N ASP A 55 8.10 23.58 -1.46
CA ASP A 55 8.48 22.21 -1.13
C ASP A 55 9.02 22.09 0.30
N ALA A 56 9.31 20.84 0.72
CA ALA A 56 9.83 20.57 2.06
C ALA A 56 11.25 21.11 2.32
N SER A 57 11.97 21.55 1.28
CA SER A 57 13.27 22.24 1.39
C SER A 57 13.13 23.76 1.52
N GLY A 58 11.90 24.30 1.44
CA GLY A 58 11.63 25.73 1.44
C GLY A 58 11.75 26.38 0.06
N THR A 59 11.91 25.58 -1.00
CA THR A 59 12.02 26.08 -2.38
C THR A 59 10.64 26.25 -2.99
N THR A 60 10.36 27.42 -3.58
CA THR A 60 9.12 27.62 -4.34
C THR A 60 9.26 27.02 -5.74
N VAL A 61 8.45 26.00 -6.03
CA VAL A 61 8.39 25.31 -7.32
C VAL A 61 7.08 25.63 -8.03
N THR A 62 7.13 25.80 -9.34
CA THR A 62 5.92 25.90 -10.19
C THR A 62 5.79 24.63 -11.00
N VAL A 63 4.74 23.86 -10.75
CA VAL A 63 4.38 22.68 -11.54
C VAL A 63 3.45 23.11 -12.65
N THR A 64 3.84 22.88 -13.89
CA THR A 64 3.06 23.26 -15.09
C THR A 64 2.49 22.03 -15.81
N ASP A 65 3.04 20.84 -15.58
CA ASP A 65 2.65 19.60 -16.25
C ASP A 65 2.83 18.39 -15.33
N ALA A 66 1.76 17.60 -15.17
CA ALA A 66 1.74 16.36 -14.38
C ALA A 66 1.50 15.11 -15.24
N SER A 67 1.80 15.15 -16.54
CA SER A 67 1.59 14.05 -17.49
C SER A 67 2.61 12.92 -17.34
N ARG A 68 3.81 13.19 -16.80
CA ARG A 68 4.91 12.22 -16.63
C ARG A 68 5.52 12.33 -15.24
N ILE A 69 4.99 11.56 -14.30
CA ILE A 69 5.32 11.61 -12.87
C ILE A 69 6.35 10.52 -12.54
N VAL A 70 7.40 10.89 -11.82
CA VAL A 70 8.30 9.94 -11.15
C VAL A 70 8.09 10.04 -9.63
N VAL A 71 7.88 8.89 -8.98
CA VAL A 71 7.62 8.80 -7.53
C VAL A 71 8.80 8.14 -6.82
N LEU A 72 9.37 8.82 -5.82
CA LEU A 72 10.65 8.42 -5.21
C LEU A 72 10.50 7.76 -3.82
N ASN A 73 9.31 7.29 -3.48
CA ASN A 73 9.06 6.31 -2.41
C ASN A 73 7.64 5.74 -2.50
N GLN A 74 7.39 4.69 -1.71
CA GLN A 74 6.11 4.00 -1.70
C GLN A 74 4.92 4.85 -1.25
N ALA A 75 5.06 5.64 -0.17
CA ALA A 75 3.95 6.44 0.35
C ALA A 75 3.46 7.48 -0.67
N ILE A 76 4.39 8.13 -1.38
CA ILE A 76 4.07 9.07 -2.46
C ILE A 76 3.40 8.33 -3.62
N ALA A 77 3.90 7.15 -3.98
CA ALA A 77 3.29 6.32 -5.03
C ALA A 77 1.82 5.96 -4.69
N GLU A 78 1.56 5.54 -3.45
CA GLU A 78 0.21 5.23 -2.96
C GLU A 78 -0.72 6.45 -3.06
N ILE A 79 -0.25 7.63 -2.67
CA ILE A 79 -1.02 8.88 -2.77
C ILE A 79 -1.35 9.21 -4.23
N VAL A 80 -0.36 9.18 -5.13
CA VAL A 80 -0.55 9.51 -6.55
C VAL A 80 -1.51 8.52 -7.22
N VAL A 81 -1.41 7.23 -6.89
CA VAL A 81 -2.37 6.21 -7.35
C VAL A 81 -3.77 6.47 -6.79
N SER A 82 -3.88 6.76 -5.49
CA SER A 82 -5.15 7.06 -4.81
C SER A 82 -5.86 8.30 -5.38
N LEU A 83 -5.10 9.29 -5.84
CA LEU A 83 -5.61 10.47 -6.57
C LEU A 83 -6.03 10.17 -8.02
N GLY A 84 -6.01 8.90 -8.42
CA GLY A 84 -6.37 8.46 -9.76
C GLY A 84 -5.30 8.72 -10.82
N LEU A 85 -4.07 9.13 -10.46
CA LEU A 85 -3.00 9.51 -11.38
C LEU A 85 -2.03 8.37 -11.72
N ARG A 86 -2.40 7.11 -11.42
CA ARG A 86 -1.58 5.92 -11.74
C ARG A 86 -1.04 5.93 -13.18
N SER A 87 -1.88 6.27 -14.16
CA SER A 87 -1.54 6.28 -15.59
C SER A 87 -0.42 7.26 -15.96
N ASN A 88 -0.17 8.26 -15.10
CA ASN A 88 0.81 9.30 -15.32
C ASN A 88 2.17 8.93 -14.73
N ILE A 89 2.23 7.89 -13.88
CA ILE A 89 3.48 7.42 -13.28
C ILE A 89 4.29 6.68 -14.35
N ILE A 90 5.51 7.16 -14.60
CA ILE A 90 6.45 6.62 -15.59
C ILE A 90 7.72 6.06 -14.98
N GLY A 91 8.00 6.35 -13.71
CA GLY A 91 9.15 5.81 -12.99
C GLY A 91 8.90 5.74 -11.49
N ARG A 92 9.53 4.76 -10.83
CA ARG A 92 9.42 4.55 -9.38
C ARG A 92 10.77 4.28 -8.72
N ASP A 93 10.86 4.60 -7.44
CA ASP A 93 11.89 4.05 -6.55
C ASP A 93 11.79 2.50 -6.52
N ALA A 94 12.93 1.81 -6.60
CA ALA A 94 13.06 0.35 -6.51
C ALA A 94 12.43 -0.27 -5.24
N THR A 95 12.37 0.46 -4.13
CA THR A 95 11.72 0.04 -2.88
C THR A 95 10.19 0.14 -2.91
N THR A 96 9.61 0.76 -3.94
CA THR A 96 8.16 0.83 -4.13
C THR A 96 7.66 -0.48 -4.73
N THR A 97 6.95 -1.29 -3.94
CA THR A 97 6.51 -2.65 -4.33
C THR A 97 5.01 -2.76 -4.64
N LEU A 98 4.35 -1.63 -4.91
CA LEU A 98 2.93 -1.61 -5.31
C LEU A 98 2.70 -2.46 -6.56
N GLU A 99 1.81 -3.45 -6.47
CA GLU A 99 1.48 -4.36 -7.57
C GLU A 99 1.07 -3.60 -8.84
N SER A 100 0.28 -2.54 -8.68
CA SER A 100 -0.20 -1.71 -9.80
C SER A 100 0.92 -0.98 -10.57
N LEU A 101 2.13 -0.89 -10.00
CA LEU A 101 3.32 -0.24 -10.53
C LEU A 101 4.47 -1.22 -10.83
N GLN A 102 4.26 -2.54 -10.73
CA GLN A 102 5.31 -3.54 -10.91
C GLN A 102 6.04 -3.45 -12.27
N ASN A 103 5.34 -2.99 -13.31
CA ASN A 103 5.86 -2.83 -14.68
C ASN A 103 6.35 -1.41 -14.99
N ILE A 104 6.41 -0.54 -13.98
CA ILE A 104 6.97 0.81 -14.12
C ILE A 104 8.48 0.74 -13.90
N ASP A 105 9.23 1.50 -14.70
CA ASP A 105 10.69 1.54 -14.66
C ASP A 105 11.22 1.97 -13.28
N GLU A 106 12.23 1.25 -12.79
CA GLU A 106 12.94 1.60 -11.57
C GLU A 106 14.01 2.65 -11.86
N VAL A 107 14.05 3.71 -11.05
CA VAL A 107 14.98 4.83 -11.22
C VAL A 107 15.97 4.99 -10.06
N SER A 108 16.00 4.02 -9.15
CA SER A 108 16.93 3.97 -8.03
C SER A 108 17.52 2.58 -7.87
N ASN A 109 18.63 2.48 -7.13
CA ASN A 109 19.14 1.22 -6.60
C ASN A 109 18.94 1.23 -5.08
N GLY A 110 17.93 0.52 -4.59
CA GLY A 110 17.41 0.77 -3.24
C GLY A 110 16.90 2.21 -3.14
N HIS A 111 17.35 2.97 -2.14
CA HIS A 111 16.99 4.38 -1.97
C HIS A 111 17.91 5.37 -2.70
N ASP A 112 18.91 4.89 -3.43
CA ASP A 112 19.85 5.74 -4.16
C ASP A 112 19.31 6.06 -5.57
N VAL A 113 18.79 7.28 -5.75
CA VAL A 113 18.22 7.77 -7.00
C VAL A 113 19.30 8.00 -8.06
N SER A 114 19.05 7.52 -9.28
CA SER A 114 19.86 7.79 -10.45
C SER A 114 19.27 8.96 -11.25
N ALA A 115 19.94 10.11 -11.25
CA ALA A 115 19.51 11.27 -12.03
C ALA A 115 19.46 10.94 -13.55
N GLU A 116 20.42 10.16 -14.05
CA GLU A 116 20.43 9.72 -15.46
C GLU A 116 19.20 8.87 -15.80
N SER A 117 18.89 7.87 -14.96
CA SER A 117 17.74 7.00 -15.17
C SER A 117 16.45 7.82 -15.17
N VAL A 118 16.28 8.71 -14.20
CA VAL A 118 15.12 9.62 -14.14
C VAL A 118 15.02 10.49 -15.40
N LEU A 119 16.09 11.19 -15.79
CA LEU A 119 16.07 12.11 -16.93
C LEU A 119 15.87 11.40 -18.27
N SER A 120 16.33 10.14 -18.41
CA SER A 120 16.10 9.33 -19.61
C SER A 120 14.61 9.11 -19.90
N LEU A 121 13.79 9.09 -18.85
CA LEU A 121 12.34 8.96 -18.96
C LEU A 121 11.64 10.28 -19.31
N ARG A 122 12.36 11.41 -19.37
CA ARG A 122 11.83 12.75 -19.66
C ARG A 122 10.60 13.08 -18.78
N PRO A 123 10.75 13.13 -17.45
CA PRO A 123 9.64 13.42 -16.54
C PRO A 123 9.21 14.89 -16.66
N THR A 124 7.97 15.17 -16.28
CA THR A 124 7.45 16.53 -16.14
C THR A 124 7.41 16.97 -14.68
N VAL A 125 7.34 16.01 -13.76
CA VAL A 125 7.44 16.24 -12.32
C VAL A 125 8.06 15.02 -11.63
N VAL A 126 8.94 15.27 -10.67
CA VAL A 126 9.56 14.27 -9.80
C VAL A 126 9.14 14.58 -8.37
N ILE A 127 8.59 13.59 -7.66
CA ILE A 127 8.06 13.79 -6.31
C ILE A 127 8.83 12.89 -5.34
N GLY A 128 9.49 13.52 -4.37
CA GLY A 128 10.23 12.88 -3.29
C GLY A 128 10.00 13.61 -1.96
N ASP A 129 10.66 13.12 -0.92
CA ASP A 129 10.67 13.72 0.42
C ASP A 129 12.09 14.18 0.80
N THR A 130 12.26 14.72 2.01
CA THR A 130 13.57 15.18 2.52
C THR A 130 14.56 14.05 2.80
N ARG A 131 14.15 12.78 2.71
CA ARG A 131 15.01 11.61 2.87
C ARG A 131 15.45 11.03 1.54
N THR A 132 14.90 11.54 0.44
CA THR A 132 15.25 11.12 -0.91
C THR A 132 16.69 11.53 -1.20
N GLY A 133 17.49 10.60 -1.70
CA GLY A 133 18.91 10.83 -1.95
C GLY A 133 19.43 10.02 -3.13
N PRO A 134 20.73 10.16 -3.45
CA PRO A 134 21.67 11.09 -2.82
C PRO A 134 21.37 12.56 -3.18
N PRO A 135 21.78 13.54 -2.36
CA PRO A 135 21.49 14.97 -2.59
C PRO A 135 21.97 15.46 -3.97
N GLU A 136 23.14 14.99 -4.43
CA GLU A 136 23.74 15.37 -5.70
C GLU A 136 22.84 14.98 -6.89
N ALA A 137 22.15 13.83 -6.80
CA ALA A 137 21.19 13.43 -7.82
C ALA A 137 19.99 14.38 -7.87
N LEU A 138 19.47 14.81 -6.72
CA LEU A 138 18.37 15.78 -6.65
C LEU A 138 18.78 17.17 -7.16
N GLU A 139 20.01 17.60 -6.87
CA GLU A 139 20.57 18.83 -7.42
C GLU A 139 20.68 18.78 -8.94
N GLN A 140 21.17 17.67 -9.50
CA GLN A 140 21.21 17.46 -10.95
C GLN A 140 19.81 17.50 -11.58
N LEU A 141 18.83 16.85 -10.95
CA LEU A 141 17.45 16.85 -11.45
C LEU A 141 16.81 18.24 -11.45
N ARG A 142 17.11 19.08 -10.45
CA ARG A 142 16.61 20.46 -10.39
C ARG A 142 17.30 21.39 -11.40
N GLY A 143 18.53 21.08 -11.78
CA GLY A 143 19.33 21.89 -12.70
C GLY A 143 19.18 21.54 -14.19
N ALA A 144 18.50 20.44 -14.51
CA ALA A 144 18.24 19.97 -15.87
C ALA A 144 17.02 20.67 -16.50
#